data_AF-A0A1I6DU38-F1
#
_entry.id   AF-A0A1I6DU38-F1
#
_cell.length_a   1.000
_cell.length_b   1.000
_cell.length_c   1.000
_cell.angle_alpha   90.00
_cell.angle_beta   90.00
_cell.angle_gamma   90.00
#
_symmetry.space_group_name_H-M   'P 1'
#
loop_
_entity.id
_entity.type
_entity.pdbx_description
1 polymer ?
#
loop_
_entity_poly.entity_id
_entity_poly.type
_entity_poly.pdbx_seq_one_letter_code
_entity_poly.pdbx_strand_id
1 'polypeptide(L)' 'MLNFLIVLAVGLVSLHVASYGWYAWREEKKLRGAAGAFITAGVTFLAPVMLLWYYAYFAN' A
#
# COMPACT_ATOMS: atom_id res chain seq x y z
N MET A 1 10.11 15.65 -8.65
CA MET A 1 10.82 14.42 -9.08
C MET A 1 10.95 13.40 -7.94
N LEU A 2 11.46 13.80 -6.76
CA LEU A 2 11.59 12.90 -5.60
C LEU A 2 10.25 12.31 -5.12
N ASN A 3 9.20 13.12 -4.97
CA ASN A 3 7.88 12.64 -4.54
C ASN A 3 7.30 11.58 -5.47
N PHE A 4 7.54 11.71 -6.78
CA PHE A 4 7.12 10.72 -7.77
C PHE A 4 7.83 9.38 -7.56
N LEU A 5 9.16 9.41 -7.34
CA LEU A 5 9.92 8.19 -7.06
C LEU A 5 9.48 7.50 -5.77
N ILE A 6 9.14 8.28 -4.72
CA ILE A 6 8.61 7.75 -3.46
C ILE A 6 7.27 7.03 -3.70
N VAL A 7 6.33 7.68 -4.38
CA VAL A 7 5.02 7.08 -4.68
C VAL A 7 5.17 5.83 -5.55
N LEU A 8 6.08 5.85 -6.52
CA LEU A 8 6.35 4.70 -7.38
C LEU A 8 6.94 3.52 -6.59
N ALA A 9 7.95 3.76 -5.77
CA ALA A 9 8.58 2.72 -4.95
C ALA A 9 7.58 2.10 -3.97
N VAL A 10 6.80 2.95 -3.27
CA VAL A 10 5.77 2.50 -2.34
C VAL A 10 4.65 1.75 -3.06
N GLY A 11 4.26 2.20 -4.25
CA GLY A 11 3.28 1.52 -5.09
C GLY A 11 3.71 0.11 -5.46
N LEU A 12 4.97 -0.08 -5.84
CA LEU A 12 5.54 -1.41 -6.13
C LEU A 12 5.52 -2.33 -4.90
N VAL A 13 5.93 -1.80 -3.73
CA VAL A 13 5.89 -2.56 -2.47
C VAL A 13 4.46 -2.95 -2.10
N SER A 14 3.53 -2.01 -2.18
CA SER A 14 2.11 -2.25 -1.88
C SER A 14 1.52 -3.31 -2.82
N LEU A 15 1.80 -3.22 -4.12
CA LEU A 15 1.33 -4.18 -5.12
C LEU A 15 1.90 -5.59 -4.87
N HIS A 16 3.17 -5.68 -4.47
CA HIS A 16 3.80 -6.95 -4.12
C HIS A 16 3.14 -7.60 -2.89
N VAL A 17 2.87 -6.83 -1.83
CA VAL A 17 2.18 -7.32 -0.63
C VAL A 17 0.73 -7.70 -0.93
N ALA A 18 0.02 -6.91 -1.75
CA ALA A 18 -1.34 -7.22 -2.18
C ALA A 18 -1.41 -8.51 -3.01
N SER A 19 -0.39 -8.78 -3.84
CA SER A 19 -0.26 -10.03 -4.59
C SER A 19 -0.19 -11.25 -3.66
N TYR A 20 0.59 -11.18 -2.58
CA TYR A 20 0.61 -12.22 -1.56
C TYR A 20 -0.73 -12.37 -0.83
N GLY A 21 -1.43 -11.26 -0.57
CA GLY A 21 -2.79 -11.30 -0.01
C GLY A 21 -3.77 -12.04 -0.92
N TRP A 22 -3.68 -11.79 -2.23
CA TRP A 22 -4.49 -12.47 -3.24
C TRP A 22 -4.19 -13.97 -3.31
N TYR A 23 -2.91 -14.34 -3.32
CA TYR A 23 -2.45 -15.73 -3.27
C TYR A 23 -2.97 -16.46 -2.01
N ALA A 24 -2.79 -15.85 -0.83
CA ALA A 24 -3.26 -16.42 0.43
C ALA A 24 -4.78 -16.61 0.48
N TRP A 25 -5.54 -15.73 -0.21
CA TRP A 25 -6.99 -15.86 -0.33
C TRP A 25 -7.39 -17.00 -1.27
N ARG A 26 -6.77 -17.05 -2.46
CA ARG A 26 -7.17 -17.94 -3.56
C ARG A 26 -6.61 -19.37 -3.40
N GLU A 27 -5.32 -19.51 -3.13
CA GLU A 27 -4.67 -20.83 -2.99
C GLU A 27 -4.78 -21.38 -1.58
N GLU A 28 -4.38 -20.63 -0.55
CA GLU A 28 -4.28 -21.18 0.80
C GLU A 28 -5.60 -21.15 1.59
N LYS A 29 -6.62 -20.46 1.08
CA LYS A 29 -7.91 -20.18 1.77
C LYS A 29 -7.71 -19.57 3.17
N LYS A 30 -6.58 -18.90 3.43
CA LYS A 30 -6.26 -18.25 4.70
C LYS A 30 -6.78 -16.83 4.72
N LEU A 31 -8.08 -16.68 4.96
CA LEU A 31 -8.77 -15.39 4.97
C LEU A 31 -8.13 -14.35 5.91
N ARG A 32 -7.67 -14.77 7.10
CA ARG A 32 -7.04 -13.85 8.06
C ARG A 32 -5.69 -13.32 7.55
N GLY A 33 -4.88 -14.19 6.94
CA GLY A 33 -3.60 -13.80 6.35
C GLY A 33 -3.78 -12.89 5.14
N ALA A 34 -4.74 -13.22 4.27
CA ALA A 34 -5.11 -12.39 3.13
C ALA A 34 -5.59 -10.99 3.56
N ALA A 35 -6.51 -10.92 4.52
CA ALA A 35 -7.01 -9.65 5.04
C ALA A 35 -5.86 -8.79 5.64
N GLY A 36 -4.97 -9.41 6.41
CA GLY A 36 -3.79 -8.73 6.95
C GLY A 36 -2.87 -8.17 5.86
N ALA A 37 -2.62 -8.95 4.80
CA ALA A 37 -1.80 -8.52 3.68
C ALA A 37 -2.46 -7.35 2.91
N PHE A 38 -3.75 -7.42 2.63
CA PHE A 38 -4.46 -6.31 1.95
C PHE A 38 -4.49 -5.03 2.78
N ILE A 39 -4.75 -5.13 4.09
CA ILE A 39 -4.71 -3.97 4.99
C ILE A 39 -3.30 -3.37 5.00
N THR A 40 -2.27 -4.21 5.12
CA THR A 40 -0.87 -3.76 5.15
C THR A 40 -0.49 -3.07 3.84
N ALA A 41 -0.85 -3.63 2.69
CA ALA A 41 -0.63 -3.00 1.39
C ALA A 41 -1.34 -1.65 1.27
N GLY A 42 -2.61 -1.59 1.69
CA GLY A 42 -3.42 -0.37 1.68
C GLY A 42 -2.81 0.74 2.54
N VAL A 43 -2.46 0.42 3.80
CA VAL A 43 -1.84 1.39 4.73
C VAL A 43 -0.47 1.85 4.22
N THR A 44 0.35 0.93 3.72
CA THR A 44 1.69 1.24 3.18
C THR A 44 1.61 2.24 2.03
N PHE A 45 0.60 2.10 1.14
CA PHE A 45 0.39 3.04 0.05
C PHE A 45 -0.25 4.36 0.50
N LEU A 46 -1.29 4.28 1.35
CA LEU A 46 -2.04 5.45 1.78
C LEU A 46 -1.21 6.41 2.64
N ALA A 47 -0.32 5.91 3.49
CA ALA A 47 0.46 6.75 4.40
C ALA A 47 1.25 7.88 3.70
N PRO A 48 2.12 7.61 2.71
CA PRO A 48 2.84 8.66 2.01
C PRO A 48 1.94 9.49 1.09
N VAL A 49 0.88 8.90 0.52
CA VAL A 49 -0.09 9.65 -0.30
C VAL A 49 -0.82 10.70 0.54
N MET A 50 -1.31 10.31 1.72
CA MET A 50 -1.95 11.23 2.66
C MET A 50 -0.98 12.28 3.19
N LEU A 51 0.28 11.91 3.44
CA LEU A 51 1.31 12.87 3.84
C LEU A 51 1.53 13.93 2.75
N LEU A 52 1.69 13.51 1.49
CA LEU A 52 1.86 14.43 0.36
C LEU A 52 0.62 15.31 0.17
N TRP A 53 -0.57 14.75 0.33
CA TRP A 53 -1.82 15.50 0.29
C TRP A 53 -1.91 16.55 1.41
N TYR A 54 -1.53 16.20 2.64
CA TYR A 54 -1.49 17.14 3.76
C TYR A 54 -0.57 18.34 3.47
N TYR A 55 0.64 18.07 2.95
CA TYR A 55 1.58 19.15 2.60
C TYR A 55 1.11 20.00 1.43
N ALA A 56 0.33 19.45 0.50
CA ALA A 56 -0.18 20.21 -0.64
C ALA A 56 -1.29 21.20 -0.26
N TYR A 57 -2.14 20.86 0.72
CA TYR A 57 -3.37 21.60 1.00
C TYR A 57 -3.43 22.29 2.37
N PHE A 58 -2.69 21.82 3.37
CA PHE A 58 -2.85 22.28 4.76
C PHE A 58 -1.58 22.87 5.37
N ALA A 59 -0.41 22.34 5.02
CA ALA A 59 0.86 22.81 5.58
C ALA A 59 1.57 23.87 4.71
N ASN A 60 0.82 24.51 3.81
CA ASN A 60 1.31 25.55 2.90
C ASN A 60 0.96 26.92 3.46
#